data_AF-A0A8U0MBE9-F1
#
_entry.id   AF-A0A8U0MBE9-F1
#
_cell.length_a   1.000
_cell.length_b   1.000
_cell.length_c   1.000
_cell.angle_alpha   90.00
_cell.angle_beta   90.00
_cell.angle_gamma   90.00
#
_symmetry.space_group_name_H-M   'P 1'
#
loop_
_entity.id
_entity.type
_entity.pdbx_description
1 polymer ?
#
loop_
_entity_poly.entity_id
_entity_poly.type
_entity_poly.pdbx_seq_one_letter_code
_entity_poly.pdbx_strand_id
1 'polypeptide(L)'
;MYAVTGVDEQSRFQVLIDSNNNLDVSDEEPFESAAYSNMFNSPETGTIRLIQFERYLNRKVVKATSKLAIWRSADEIKISFPLYAQATFPESGERIAVVATNCANPNFINSVATVLTDSMMQRAKEPGKRVWTRGMSKEGEYLSINQETYKYAGVDLLRQVIRLKKMNRNDTLYSTQRGFLAPPFTAVEFTTQKPLSLSSLRGKYVLLDFWGTWCTPCRAEMPSLKRAYEQFDRSQVEFVGIVTNDTPEKLRQYLDQEKITWPQLHSDEADKIAEAYQVNSYPTTVLLDPQGKVVLTHISGQNLPQVLYQLTKSKN
;
A
#
# COMPACT_ATOMS: atom_id res chain seq x y z
N MET A 1 21.75 16.28 12.61
CA MET A 1 22.37 15.01 12.20
C MET A 1 23.27 15.26 11.01
N TYR A 2 24.55 15.02 11.21
CA TYR A 2 25.58 15.06 10.18
C TYR A 2 26.08 13.64 9.94
N ALA A 3 26.37 13.31 8.68
CA ALA A 3 26.94 12.04 8.29
C ALA A 3 28.18 12.29 7.44
N VAL A 4 29.25 11.54 7.69
CA VAL A 4 30.49 11.59 6.90
C VAL A 4 30.67 10.23 6.24
N THR A 5 30.96 10.23 4.94
CA THR A 5 31.23 9.01 4.18
C THR A 5 32.66 9.02 3.68
N GLY A 6 33.32 7.87 3.71
CA GLY A 6 34.65 7.72 3.16
C GLY A 6 34.99 6.27 2.86
N VAL A 7 36.27 6.03 2.59
CA VAL A 7 36.83 4.68 2.49
C VAL A 7 37.93 4.50 3.53
N ASP A 8 38.03 3.32 4.10
CA ASP A 8 39.16 2.96 4.95
C ASP A 8 40.41 2.61 4.12
N GLU A 9 41.51 2.28 4.81
CA GLU A 9 42.77 1.87 4.19
C GLU A 9 42.64 0.62 3.28
N GLN A 10 41.58 -0.16 3.46
CA GLN A 10 41.27 -1.35 2.66
C GLN A 10 40.27 -1.04 1.53
N SER A 11 40.01 0.24 1.24
CA SER A 11 39.06 0.71 0.24
C SER A 11 37.61 0.28 0.51
N ARG A 12 37.25 -0.04 1.76
CA ARG A 12 35.88 -0.37 2.15
C ARG A 12 35.12 0.91 2.49
N PHE A 13 33.89 1.01 2.04
CA PHE A 13 33.04 2.17 2.31
C PHE A 13 32.64 2.23 3.78
N GLN A 14 32.93 3.36 4.43
CA GLN A 14 32.65 3.63 5.83
C GLN A 14 31.69 4.81 5.99
N VAL A 15 30.88 4.76 7.03
CA VAL A 15 29.97 5.82 7.46
C VAL A 15 30.28 6.20 8.91
N LEU A 16 30.31 7.49 9.19
CA LEU A 16 30.28 8.08 10.53
C LEU A 16 29.00 8.89 10.68
N ILE A 17 28.36 8.82 11.84
CA ILE A 17 27.12 9.53 12.14
C ILE A 17 27.33 10.29 13.44
N ASP A 18 27.13 11.60 13.43
CA ASP A 18 27.00 12.41 14.64
C ASP A 18 25.74 11.94 15.40
N SER A 19 25.95 11.05 16.37
CA SER A 19 24.91 10.31 17.07
C SER A 19 24.33 11.11 18.23
N ASN A 20 25.07 12.07 18.78
CA ASN A 20 24.62 12.89 19.90
C ASN A 20 24.18 14.31 19.48
N ASN A 21 24.31 14.64 18.19
CA ASN A 21 23.94 15.91 17.56
C ASN A 21 24.73 17.11 18.15
N ASN A 22 26.02 16.91 18.43
CA ASN A 22 26.94 17.94 18.95
C ASN A 22 27.80 18.62 17.86
N LEU A 23 27.63 18.24 16.58
CA LEU A 23 28.44 18.70 15.44
C LEU A 23 29.91 18.27 15.47
N ASP A 24 30.23 17.25 16.26
CA ASP A 24 31.52 16.59 16.34
C ASP A 24 31.33 15.10 16.03
N VAL A 25 32.28 14.53 15.29
CA VAL A 25 32.28 13.09 14.96
C VAL A 25 33.53 12.40 15.46
N SER A 26 34.34 13.10 16.27
CA SER A 26 35.59 12.57 16.81
C SER A 26 35.38 11.47 17.86
N ASP A 27 34.20 11.42 18.47
CA ASP A 27 33.74 10.41 19.42
C ASP A 27 32.94 9.27 18.76
N GLU A 28 32.80 9.30 17.44
CA GLU A 28 32.00 8.34 16.68
C GLU A 28 32.87 7.23 16.06
N GLU A 29 32.38 5.99 16.08
CA GLU A 29 33.06 4.86 15.46
C GLU A 29 32.57 4.63 14.01
N PRO A 30 33.48 4.55 13.02
CA PRO A 30 33.10 4.32 11.63
C PRO A 30 32.58 2.90 11.44
N PHE A 31 31.65 2.73 10.50
CA PHE A 31 31.09 1.42 10.20
C PHE A 31 30.70 1.21 8.74
N GLU A 32 30.68 -0.05 8.32
CA GLU A 32 30.21 -0.45 7.01
C GLU A 32 28.68 -0.57 6.99
N SER A 33 28.02 0.22 6.14
CA SER A 33 26.57 0.12 5.94
C SER A 33 26.21 -0.98 4.95
N ALA A 34 25.08 -1.66 5.17
CA ALA A 34 24.62 -2.69 4.24
C ALA A 34 24.13 -2.07 2.92
N ALA A 35 24.25 -2.83 1.82
CA ALA A 35 23.67 -2.46 0.53
C ALA A 35 22.15 -2.26 0.64
N TYR A 36 21.64 -1.23 -0.05
CA TYR A 36 20.21 -0.91 -0.10
C TYR A 36 19.35 -2.05 -0.67
N SER A 37 19.90 -2.84 -1.59
CA SER A 37 19.26 -4.07 -2.10
C SER A 37 18.92 -5.08 -1.00
N ASN A 38 19.63 -5.04 0.13
CA ASN A 38 19.42 -5.94 1.27
C ASN A 38 18.46 -5.36 2.34
N MET A 39 17.87 -4.18 2.11
CA MET A 39 16.94 -3.53 3.05
C MET A 39 15.81 -4.45 3.51
N PHE A 40 15.30 -5.30 2.62
CA PHE A 40 14.20 -6.21 2.94
C PHE A 40 14.64 -7.55 3.52
N ASN A 41 15.93 -7.89 3.50
CA ASN A 41 16.41 -9.25 3.80
C ASN A 41 17.39 -9.33 4.99
N SER A 42 17.97 -8.21 5.44
CA SER A 42 19.02 -8.25 6.47
C SER A 42 18.50 -8.01 7.90
N PRO A 43 18.93 -8.81 8.89
CA PRO A 43 18.69 -8.57 10.31
C PRO A 43 19.54 -7.38 10.81
N GLU A 44 18.89 -6.24 10.96
CA GLU A 44 19.01 -5.12 11.93
C GLU A 44 20.35 -4.69 12.58
N THR A 45 21.47 -5.41 12.58
CA THR A 45 22.61 -5.05 13.46
C THR A 45 23.64 -4.12 12.82
N GLY A 46 23.94 -4.24 11.53
CA GLY A 46 24.96 -3.40 10.88
C GLY A 46 24.49 -2.00 10.47
N THR A 47 23.20 -1.85 10.18
CA THR A 47 22.62 -0.64 9.58
C THR A 47 21.95 0.29 10.58
N ILE A 48 21.68 -0.17 11.80
CA ILE A 48 20.94 0.61 12.80
C ILE A 48 21.89 1.34 13.73
N ARG A 49 21.72 2.65 13.89
CA ARG A 49 22.41 3.47 14.90
C ARG A 49 21.40 4.10 15.84
N LEU A 50 21.73 4.21 17.12
CA LEU A 50 20.94 5.03 18.04
C LEU A 50 21.45 6.45 17.94
N ILE A 51 20.53 7.39 17.76
CA ILE A 51 20.85 8.81 17.71
C ILE A 51 20.02 9.56 18.74
N GLN A 52 20.59 10.61 19.30
CA GLN A 52 19.91 11.64 20.07
C GLN A 52 19.55 12.79 19.12
N PHE A 53 18.35 13.32 19.32
CA PHE A 53 17.87 14.45 18.54
C PHE A 53 16.94 15.30 19.40
N GLU A 54 16.75 16.53 18.97
CA GLU A 54 15.77 17.43 19.56
C GLU A 54 14.46 17.35 18.77
N ARG A 55 13.34 17.28 19.49
CA ARG A 55 12.02 17.39 18.87
C ARG A 55 11.17 18.43 19.58
N TYR A 56 10.32 19.09 18.80
CA TYR A 56 9.33 20.02 19.33
C TYR A 56 8.08 19.24 19.74
N LEU A 57 7.72 19.32 21.02
CA LEU A 57 6.56 18.64 21.61
C LEU A 57 5.89 19.57 22.63
N ASN A 58 4.57 19.75 22.54
CA ASN A 58 3.80 20.59 23.47
C ASN A 58 4.41 21.99 23.69
N ARG A 59 4.83 22.62 22.59
CA ARG A 59 5.49 23.94 22.55
C ARG A 59 6.86 24.02 23.24
N LYS A 60 7.49 22.89 23.53
CA LYS A 60 8.82 22.82 24.14
C LYS A 60 9.75 21.96 23.28
N VAL A 61 11.04 22.30 23.27
CA VAL A 61 12.08 21.44 22.72
C VAL A 61 12.43 20.38 23.77
N VAL A 62 12.39 19.11 23.40
CA VAL A 62 12.76 17.97 24.26
C VAL A 62 13.79 17.10 23.55
N LYS A 63 14.76 16.58 24.31
CA LYS A 63 15.69 15.56 23.81
C LYS A 63 14.97 14.22 23.69
N ALA A 64 15.26 13.48 22.63
CA ALA A 64 14.73 12.16 22.35
C ALA A 64 15.80 11.27 21.73
N THR A 65 15.55 9.95 21.72
CA THR A 65 16.42 8.96 21.07
C THR A 65 15.63 8.20 20.03
N SER A 66 16.22 7.93 18.88
CA SER A 66 15.62 7.10 17.83
C SER A 66 16.64 6.13 17.24
N LYS A 67 16.13 5.05 16.64
CA LYS A 67 16.91 4.18 15.76
C LYS A 67 16.99 4.84 14.39
N LEU A 68 18.17 4.82 13.79
CA LEU A 68 18.46 5.35 12.47
C LEU A 68 18.92 4.19 11.60
N ALA A 69 18.19 3.87 10.54
CA ALA A 69 18.59 2.82 9.61
C ALA A 69 19.33 3.42 8.42
N ILE A 70 20.50 2.88 8.09
CA ILE A 70 21.42 3.43 7.10
C ILE A 70 21.80 2.34 6.11
N TRP A 71 21.60 2.65 4.82
CA TRP A 71 21.98 1.78 3.72
C TRP A 71 22.81 2.51 2.68
N ARG A 72 23.55 1.75 1.87
CA ARG A 72 24.31 2.27 0.75
C ARG A 72 23.65 1.96 -0.59
N SER A 73 23.54 2.96 -1.45
CA SER A 73 23.11 2.80 -2.84
C SER A 73 24.11 3.54 -3.73
N ALA A 74 24.97 2.78 -4.44
CA ALA A 74 26.10 3.33 -5.19
C ALA A 74 26.99 4.20 -4.26
N ASP A 75 27.15 5.48 -4.59
CA ASP A 75 27.96 6.46 -3.83
C ASP A 75 27.12 7.28 -2.85
N GLU A 76 25.83 6.96 -2.69
CA GLU A 76 24.93 7.62 -1.76
C GLU A 76 24.63 6.75 -0.54
N ILE A 77 24.41 7.40 0.60
CA ILE A 77 23.76 6.78 1.75
C ILE A 77 22.26 7.12 1.74
N LYS A 78 21.44 6.11 2.02
CA LYS A 78 20.01 6.26 2.29
C LYS A 78 19.82 6.12 3.79
N ILE A 79 19.28 7.17 4.40
CA ILE A 79 19.02 7.21 5.83
C ILE A 79 17.52 7.19 6.07
N SER A 80 17.07 6.38 7.01
CA SER A 80 15.68 6.31 7.42
C SER A 80 15.49 6.43 8.92
N PHE A 81 14.53 7.27 9.29
CA PHE A 81 14.07 7.43 10.65
C PHE A 81 12.69 6.78 10.73
N PRO A 82 12.52 5.71 11.53
CA PRO A 82 11.20 5.17 11.82
C PRO A 82 10.46 6.20 12.68
N LEU A 83 9.70 7.08 12.03
CA LEU A 83 8.79 7.96 12.72
C LEU A 83 7.55 7.16 13.07
N TYR A 84 7.38 6.88 14.35
CA TYR A 84 6.12 6.36 14.87
C TYR A 84 5.67 7.11 16.11
N ALA A 85 4.35 7.22 16.26
CA ALA A 85 3.69 7.72 17.44
C ALA A 85 2.79 6.63 18.00
N GLN A 86 2.57 6.63 19.31
CA GLN A 86 1.61 5.74 19.95
C GLN A 86 0.66 6.56 20.81
N ALA A 87 -0.61 6.17 20.83
CA ALA A 87 -1.60 6.71 21.75
C ALA A 87 -2.39 5.54 22.36
N THR A 88 -2.85 5.74 23.60
CA THR A 88 -3.71 4.79 24.30
C THR A 88 -5.04 5.49 24.58
N PHE A 89 -6.14 4.85 24.24
CA PHE A 89 -7.47 5.35 24.56
C PHE A 89 -7.74 5.15 26.05
N PRO A 90 -7.95 6.22 26.84
CA PRO A 90 -8.04 6.10 28.30
C PRO A 90 -9.18 5.20 28.78
N GLU A 91 -10.30 5.20 28.05
CA GLU A 91 -11.52 4.49 28.45
C GLU A 91 -11.45 2.97 28.19
N SER A 92 -10.74 2.56 27.14
CA SER A 92 -10.69 1.16 26.71
C SER A 92 -9.33 0.49 26.92
N GLY A 93 -8.28 1.28 27.12
CA GLY A 93 -6.89 0.81 27.10
C GLY A 93 -6.39 0.42 25.71
N GLU A 94 -7.21 0.57 24.65
CA GLU A 94 -6.80 0.22 23.28
C GLU A 94 -5.67 1.13 22.82
N ARG A 95 -4.60 0.54 22.30
CA ARG A 95 -3.46 1.27 21.75
C ARG A 95 -3.56 1.39 20.25
N ILE A 96 -3.23 2.58 19.77
CA ILE A 96 -2.98 2.85 18.36
C ILE A 96 -1.51 3.22 18.18
N ALA A 97 -0.87 2.62 17.18
CA ALA A 97 0.44 3.05 16.71
C ALA A 97 0.32 3.63 15.31
N VAL A 98 0.92 4.79 15.10
CA VAL A 98 0.94 5.50 13.82
C VAL A 98 2.35 5.42 13.30
N VAL A 99 2.58 4.72 12.19
CA VAL A 99 3.93 4.52 11.62
C VAL A 99 4.02 5.21 10.27
N ALA A 100 5.00 6.08 10.08
CA ALA A 100 5.33 6.61 8.77
C ALA A 100 5.97 5.50 7.93
N THR A 101 5.28 5.01 6.89
CA THR A 101 5.75 3.86 6.10
C THR A 101 6.56 4.25 4.87
N ASN A 102 6.78 5.55 4.62
CA ASN A 102 7.47 6.02 3.42
C ASN A 102 8.99 6.18 3.62
N CYS A 103 9.56 5.37 4.51
CA CYS A 103 10.93 5.34 4.99
C CYS A 103 12.03 5.31 3.92
N ALA A 104 11.70 5.13 2.63
CA ALA A 104 12.66 5.04 1.53
C ALA A 104 12.27 5.84 0.27
N ASN A 105 11.20 6.65 0.31
CA ASN A 105 10.78 7.44 -0.85
C ASN A 105 11.29 8.89 -0.71
N PRO A 106 12.18 9.35 -1.60
CA PRO A 106 12.76 10.69 -1.52
C PRO A 106 11.74 11.81 -1.68
N ASN A 107 10.52 11.51 -2.13
CA ASN A 107 9.54 12.55 -2.43
C ASN A 107 8.77 13.06 -1.21
N PHE A 108 8.80 12.43 -0.01
CA PHE A 108 8.11 12.85 1.23
C PHE A 108 6.59 13.20 1.14
N ILE A 109 6.00 13.27 -0.05
CA ILE A 109 4.68 13.82 -0.36
C ILE A 109 3.54 12.87 0.05
N ASN A 110 3.82 11.57 0.13
CA ASN A 110 2.84 10.56 0.54
C ASN A 110 3.26 9.96 1.88
N SER A 111 3.09 10.73 2.96
CA SER A 111 3.25 10.22 4.32
C SER A 111 2.11 9.24 4.62
N VAL A 112 2.27 7.98 4.19
CA VAL A 112 1.38 6.90 4.59
C VAL A 112 1.69 6.63 6.06
N ALA A 113 1.01 7.37 6.93
CA ALA A 113 0.96 7.02 8.32
C ALA A 113 -0.07 5.90 8.43
N THR A 114 0.37 4.73 8.84
CA THR A 114 -0.53 3.63 9.11
C THR A 114 -0.93 3.63 10.57
N VAL A 115 -2.21 3.41 10.83
CA VAL A 115 -2.70 3.06 12.17
C VAL A 115 -2.72 1.54 12.39
N LEU A 116 -2.06 1.08 13.46
CA LEU A 116 -2.13 -0.27 13.98
C LEU A 116 -2.92 -0.24 15.29
N THR A 117 -3.99 -1.04 15.40
CA THR A 117 -4.68 -1.27 16.68
C THR A 117 -4.08 -2.46 17.42
N ASP A 118 -4.35 -2.62 18.72
CA ASP A 118 -3.92 -3.81 19.47
C ASP A 118 -4.37 -5.12 18.79
N SER A 119 -5.58 -5.16 18.23
CA SER A 119 -6.08 -6.33 17.49
C SER A 119 -5.28 -6.65 16.22
N MET A 120 -4.67 -5.63 15.59
CA MET A 120 -3.79 -5.79 14.44
C MET A 120 -2.39 -6.23 14.87
N MET A 121 -1.88 -5.68 15.99
CA MET A 121 -0.59 -6.07 16.56
C MET A 121 -0.60 -7.51 17.09
N GLN A 122 -1.71 -8.00 17.66
CA GLN A 122 -1.85 -9.39 18.12
C GLN A 122 -1.80 -10.43 16.98
N ARG A 123 -2.08 -10.03 15.73
CA ARG A 123 -1.92 -10.92 14.55
C ARG A 123 -0.44 -11.13 14.18
N ALA A 124 0.46 -10.30 14.68
CA ALA A 124 1.90 -10.55 14.63
C ALA A 124 2.21 -11.64 15.65
N LYS A 125 2.33 -12.88 15.16
CA LYS A 125 2.27 -14.08 16.01
C LYS A 125 3.36 -14.17 17.08
N GLU A 126 4.46 -13.43 16.98
CA GLU A 126 5.57 -13.46 17.95
C GLU A 126 6.28 -12.09 18.07
N PRO A 127 6.79 -11.72 19.26
CA PRO A 127 7.71 -10.60 19.42
C PRO A 127 8.90 -10.70 18.44
N GLY A 128 9.24 -9.60 17.77
CA GLY A 128 10.36 -9.56 16.82
C GLY A 128 10.02 -10.00 15.38
N LYS A 129 8.81 -10.48 15.08
CA LYS A 129 8.37 -10.73 13.69
C LYS A 129 7.83 -9.46 13.03
N ARG A 130 8.26 -9.20 11.78
CA ARG A 130 7.79 -8.07 10.97
C ARG A 130 6.28 -8.17 10.73
N VAL A 131 5.54 -7.11 11.06
CA VAL A 131 4.15 -6.94 10.61
C VAL A 131 4.19 -6.45 9.18
N TRP A 132 3.81 -7.30 8.23
CA TRP A 132 3.72 -6.87 6.84
C TRP A 132 2.68 -5.77 6.69
N THR A 133 3.00 -4.77 5.87
CA THR A 133 2.15 -3.60 5.64
C THR A 133 0.81 -3.94 4.97
N ARG A 134 0.61 -5.19 4.57
CA ARG A 134 -0.61 -5.74 4.00
C ARG A 134 -1.68 -5.86 5.11
N GLY A 135 -2.49 -4.81 5.25
CA GLY A 135 -3.50 -4.67 6.30
C GLY A 135 -3.45 -3.34 7.06
N MET A 136 -2.46 -2.50 6.74
CA MET A 136 -2.33 -1.15 7.24
C MET A 136 -3.34 -0.20 6.59
N SER A 137 -4.05 0.63 7.38
CA SER A 137 -5.02 1.57 6.80
C SER A 137 -4.36 2.77 6.13
N LYS A 138 -4.77 3.08 4.90
CA LYS A 138 -4.37 4.27 4.12
C LYS A 138 -5.34 5.44 4.34
N GLU A 139 -4.93 6.64 3.97
CA GLU A 139 -5.85 7.78 3.99
C GLU A 139 -7.09 7.50 3.14
N GLY A 140 -8.27 7.77 3.70
CA GLY A 140 -9.56 7.43 3.12
C GLY A 140 -10.12 6.08 3.54
N GLU A 141 -9.31 5.20 4.12
CA GLU A 141 -9.74 3.89 4.62
C GLU A 141 -10.34 3.97 6.04
N TYR A 142 -11.00 2.91 6.46
CA TYR A 142 -11.67 2.82 7.75
C TYR A 142 -10.85 2.06 8.79
N LEU A 143 -11.06 2.44 10.04
CA LEU A 143 -10.47 1.86 11.25
C LEU A 143 -11.60 1.57 12.22
N SER A 144 -11.51 0.46 12.95
CA SER A 144 -12.36 0.23 14.11
C SER A 144 -11.53 0.49 15.36
N ILE A 145 -12.03 1.38 16.21
CA ILE A 145 -11.43 1.74 17.50
C ILE A 145 -12.58 1.74 18.50
N ASN A 146 -12.47 0.98 19.59
CA ASN A 146 -13.50 0.87 20.63
C ASN A 146 -14.89 0.50 20.06
N GLN A 147 -14.95 -0.43 19.10
CA GLN A 147 -16.19 -0.84 18.40
C GLN A 147 -16.86 0.28 17.58
N GLU A 148 -16.24 1.45 17.47
CA GLU A 148 -16.69 2.55 16.63
C GLU A 148 -15.85 2.59 15.35
N THR A 149 -16.48 3.00 14.25
CA THR A 149 -15.81 3.08 12.94
C THR A 149 -15.38 4.51 12.66
N TYR A 150 -14.12 4.69 12.26
CA TYR A 150 -13.55 5.97 11.89
C TYR A 150 -12.99 5.89 10.47
N LYS A 151 -13.21 6.92 9.66
CA LYS A 151 -12.45 7.16 8.43
C LYS A 151 -11.16 7.87 8.77
N TYR A 152 -10.04 7.29 8.34
CA TYR A 152 -8.73 7.87 8.51
C TYR A 152 -8.51 8.98 7.49
N ALA A 153 -8.23 10.20 7.96
CA ALA A 153 -8.07 11.41 7.14
C ALA A 153 -6.62 11.91 7.15
N GLY A 154 -5.65 11.02 7.34
CA GLY A 154 -4.23 11.36 7.34
C GLY A 154 -3.71 11.90 8.67
N VAL A 155 -2.47 12.40 8.65
CA VAL A 155 -1.76 12.93 9.83
C VAL A 155 -1.44 14.40 9.63
N ASP A 156 -1.67 15.19 10.67
CA ASP A 156 -1.13 16.55 10.77
C ASP A 156 0.23 16.47 11.45
N LEU A 157 1.30 16.50 10.65
CA LEU A 157 2.67 16.38 11.14
C LEU A 157 3.10 17.56 12.00
N LEU A 158 2.57 18.77 11.74
CA LEU A 158 2.89 19.97 12.51
C LEU A 158 2.30 19.90 13.92
N ARG A 159 1.06 19.43 14.03
CA ARG A 159 0.36 19.26 15.30
C ARG A 159 0.64 17.92 15.97
N GLN A 160 1.27 16.99 15.25
CA GLN A 160 1.54 15.62 15.69
C GLN A 160 0.26 14.87 16.09
N VAL A 161 -0.81 15.03 15.32
CA VAL A 161 -2.10 14.36 15.55
C VAL A 161 -2.55 13.58 14.33
N ILE A 162 -3.24 12.46 14.56
CA ILE A 162 -4.01 11.79 13.52
C ILE A 162 -5.35 12.47 13.34
N ARG A 163 -5.83 12.53 12.11
CA ARG A 163 -7.18 13.03 11.80
C ARG A 163 -8.08 11.84 11.55
N LEU A 164 -9.10 11.71 12.39
CA LEU A 164 -10.12 10.68 12.29
C LEU A 164 -11.48 11.33 12.15
N LYS A 165 -12.29 10.86 11.20
CA LYS A 165 -13.70 11.21 11.09
C LYS A 165 -14.53 10.04 11.59
N LYS A 166 -15.26 10.23 12.69
CA LYS A 166 -16.21 9.21 13.17
C LYS A 166 -17.29 8.98 12.12
N MET A 167 -17.56 7.72 11.82
CA MET A 167 -18.62 7.29 10.89
C MET A 167 -19.88 6.95 11.67
N ASN A 168 -21.06 7.15 11.07
CA ASN A 168 -22.29 6.70 11.71
C ASN A 168 -22.44 5.19 11.50
N ARG A 169 -23.03 4.51 12.49
CA ARG A 169 -23.27 3.06 12.42
C ARG A 169 -24.15 2.64 11.24
N ASN A 170 -25.00 3.55 10.74
CA ASN A 170 -25.93 3.29 9.62
C ASN A 170 -25.36 3.72 8.25
N ASP A 171 -24.16 4.30 8.21
CA ASP A 171 -23.57 4.72 6.94
C ASP A 171 -23.18 3.48 6.11
N THR A 172 -23.50 3.49 4.81
CA THR A 172 -22.93 2.51 3.89
C THR A 172 -21.50 2.92 3.57
N LEU A 173 -20.54 2.07 3.94
CA LEU A 173 -19.11 2.37 3.81
C LEU A 173 -18.53 1.67 2.58
N TYR A 174 -17.93 2.48 1.71
CA TYR A 174 -17.21 2.00 0.52
C TYR A 174 -15.70 2.15 0.68
N SER A 175 -14.95 1.08 0.40
CA SER A 175 -13.49 1.03 0.51
C SER A 175 -12.93 -0.14 -0.29
N THR A 176 -11.66 -0.06 -0.67
CA THR A 176 -10.90 -1.17 -1.24
C THR A 176 -10.32 -2.13 -0.18
N GLN A 177 -10.56 -1.84 1.11
CA GLN A 177 -10.22 -2.75 2.21
C GLN A 177 -11.06 -4.02 2.15
N ARG A 178 -10.39 -5.15 2.44
CA ARG A 178 -11.05 -6.46 2.51
C ARG A 178 -12.28 -6.42 3.43
N GLY A 179 -13.40 -6.90 2.93
CA GLY A 179 -14.69 -7.00 3.61
C GLY A 179 -15.62 -5.79 3.44
N PHE A 180 -15.12 -4.66 2.96
CA PHE A 180 -15.95 -3.49 2.64
C PHE A 180 -16.56 -3.62 1.25
N LEU A 181 -17.69 -2.93 1.04
CA LEU A 181 -18.26 -2.76 -0.29
C LEU A 181 -17.28 -1.95 -1.14
N ALA A 182 -17.02 -2.41 -2.37
CA ALA A 182 -16.17 -1.65 -3.28
C ALA A 182 -16.88 -0.36 -3.76
N PRO A 183 -16.13 0.73 -4.01
CA PRO A 183 -16.70 1.97 -4.52
C PRO A 183 -17.60 1.73 -5.75
N PRO A 184 -18.85 2.24 -5.74
CA PRO A 184 -19.76 2.02 -6.85
C PRO A 184 -19.30 2.84 -8.06
N PHE A 185 -19.56 2.31 -9.25
CA PHE A 185 -19.38 3.04 -10.49
C PHE A 185 -20.45 2.65 -11.51
N THR A 186 -20.66 3.55 -12.45
CA THR A 186 -21.37 3.32 -13.71
C THR A 186 -20.54 3.98 -14.80
N ALA A 187 -20.26 3.24 -15.87
CA ALA A 187 -19.51 3.70 -17.02
C ALA A 187 -20.09 3.09 -18.30
N VAL A 188 -19.61 3.55 -19.44
CA VAL A 188 -19.94 2.95 -20.74
C VAL A 188 -18.83 1.97 -21.11
N GLU A 189 -19.20 0.73 -21.44
CA GLU A 189 -18.25 -0.28 -21.88
C GLU A 189 -17.73 0.06 -23.28
N PHE A 190 -16.41 0.01 -23.44
CA PHE A 190 -15.67 0.55 -24.56
C PHE A 190 -16.05 -0.09 -25.91
N THR A 191 -16.27 -1.40 -25.96
CA THR A 191 -16.49 -2.12 -27.22
C THR A 191 -17.96 -2.08 -27.65
N THR A 192 -18.85 -2.37 -26.71
CA THR A 192 -20.30 -2.53 -26.91
C THR A 192 -21.07 -1.24 -26.78
N GLN A 193 -20.46 -0.19 -26.21
CA GLN A 193 -21.08 1.12 -25.95
C GLN A 193 -22.32 1.03 -25.05
N LYS A 194 -22.43 -0.04 -24.25
CA LYS A 194 -23.54 -0.25 -23.30
C LYS A 194 -23.15 0.22 -21.90
N PRO A 195 -24.13 0.70 -21.10
CA PRO A 195 -23.86 1.04 -19.71
C PRO A 195 -23.51 -0.22 -18.91
N LEU A 196 -22.45 -0.14 -18.12
CA LEU A 196 -22.01 -1.14 -17.17
C LEU A 196 -21.91 -0.49 -15.80
N SER A 197 -22.65 -1.03 -14.82
CA SER A 197 -22.55 -0.61 -13.43
C SER A 197 -21.99 -1.75 -12.58
N LEU A 198 -21.28 -1.41 -11.50
CA LEU A 198 -20.79 -2.43 -10.58
C LEU A 198 -21.94 -3.23 -9.93
N SER A 199 -23.10 -2.60 -9.76
CA SER A 199 -24.29 -3.25 -9.21
C SER A 199 -24.90 -4.28 -10.16
N SER A 200 -24.79 -4.12 -11.49
CA SER A 200 -25.29 -5.10 -12.46
C SER A 200 -24.46 -6.40 -12.47
N LEU A 201 -23.27 -6.37 -11.87
CA LEU A 201 -22.36 -7.52 -11.74
C LEU A 201 -22.52 -8.29 -10.43
N ARG A 202 -23.54 -7.99 -9.61
CA ARG A 202 -23.84 -8.76 -8.38
C ARG A 202 -24.23 -10.20 -8.70
N GLY A 203 -24.02 -11.10 -7.73
CA GLY A 203 -24.32 -12.53 -7.87
C GLY A 203 -23.13 -13.39 -8.33
N LYS A 204 -22.04 -12.77 -8.79
CA LYS A 204 -20.81 -13.43 -9.25
C LYS A 204 -19.57 -12.78 -8.63
N TYR A 205 -18.45 -13.49 -8.61
CA TYR A 205 -17.18 -12.87 -8.30
C TYR A 205 -16.77 -11.92 -9.43
N VAL A 206 -16.22 -10.76 -9.10
CA VAL A 206 -15.80 -9.78 -10.10
C VAL A 206 -14.35 -9.42 -9.91
N LEU A 207 -13.53 -9.62 -10.93
CA LEU A 207 -12.16 -9.12 -10.95
C LEU A 207 -12.14 -7.78 -11.68
N LEU A 208 -11.82 -6.70 -10.97
CA LEU A 208 -11.46 -5.43 -11.58
C LEU A 208 -9.96 -5.44 -11.85
N ASP A 209 -9.58 -5.25 -13.11
CA ASP A 209 -8.18 -5.20 -13.56
C ASP A 209 -7.85 -3.78 -14.00
N PHE A 210 -7.04 -3.07 -13.22
CA PHE A 210 -6.60 -1.72 -13.53
C PHE A 210 -5.29 -1.79 -14.31
N TRP A 211 -5.33 -1.34 -15.57
CA TRP A 211 -4.24 -1.55 -16.52
C TRP A 211 -4.20 -0.50 -17.64
N GLY A 212 -3.29 -0.69 -18.60
CA GLY A 212 -3.18 0.10 -19.83
C GLY A 212 -2.23 -0.56 -20.84
N THR A 213 -2.38 -0.30 -22.14
CA THR A 213 -1.52 -0.90 -23.19
C THR A 213 -0.07 -0.42 -23.10
N TRP A 214 0.15 0.77 -22.54
CA TRP A 214 1.47 1.32 -22.22
C TRP A 214 2.15 0.61 -21.04
N CYS A 215 1.39 -0.10 -20.20
CA CYS A 215 1.89 -0.78 -19.02
C CYS A 215 2.50 -2.14 -19.39
N THR A 216 3.81 -2.18 -19.60
CA THR A 216 4.57 -3.42 -19.87
C THR A 216 4.31 -4.55 -18.86
N PRO A 217 4.35 -4.34 -17.53
CA PRO A 217 4.04 -5.43 -16.59
C PRO A 217 2.58 -5.90 -16.69
N CYS A 218 1.62 -5.02 -17.01
CA CYS A 218 0.23 -5.40 -17.21
C CYS A 218 0.09 -6.34 -18.43
N ARG A 219 0.75 -6.01 -19.54
CA ARG A 219 0.76 -6.87 -20.74
C ARG A 219 1.39 -8.24 -20.47
N ALA A 220 2.40 -8.29 -19.59
CA ALA A 220 3.02 -9.55 -19.18
C ALA A 220 2.08 -10.47 -18.40
N GLU A 221 1.13 -9.90 -17.65
CA GLU A 221 0.11 -10.64 -16.88
C GLU A 221 -1.08 -11.09 -17.73
N MET A 222 -1.32 -10.43 -18.86
CA MET A 222 -2.49 -10.66 -19.73
C MET A 222 -2.68 -12.12 -20.17
N PRO A 223 -1.64 -12.90 -20.56
CA PRO A 223 -1.81 -14.31 -20.90
C PRO A 223 -2.33 -15.16 -19.73
N SER A 224 -1.98 -14.80 -18.49
CA SER A 224 -2.48 -15.49 -17.29
C SER A 224 -3.92 -15.11 -16.99
N LEU A 225 -4.30 -13.84 -17.18
CA LEU A 225 -5.68 -13.39 -17.06
C LEU A 225 -6.58 -14.06 -18.10
N LYS A 226 -6.15 -14.17 -19.37
CA LYS A 226 -6.88 -14.88 -20.42
C LYS A 226 -7.15 -16.33 -20.05
N ARG A 227 -6.11 -17.07 -19.63
CA ARG A 227 -6.27 -18.45 -19.16
C ARG A 227 -7.22 -18.57 -17.97
N ALA A 228 -7.17 -17.64 -17.01
CA ALA A 228 -8.11 -17.62 -15.90
C ALA A 228 -9.55 -17.35 -16.39
N TYR A 229 -9.73 -16.39 -17.30
CA TYR A 229 -11.03 -16.04 -17.84
C TYR A 229 -11.69 -17.22 -18.58
N GLU A 230 -10.92 -17.98 -19.36
CA GLU A 230 -11.38 -19.17 -20.10
C GLU A 230 -11.81 -20.33 -19.18
N GLN A 231 -11.26 -20.42 -17.96
CA GLN A 231 -11.51 -21.54 -17.05
C GLN A 231 -12.81 -21.44 -16.25
N PHE A 232 -13.39 -20.24 -16.11
CA PHE A 232 -14.56 -20.03 -15.27
C PHE A 232 -15.79 -19.63 -16.08
N ASP A 233 -16.94 -20.10 -15.62
CA ASP A 233 -18.24 -19.69 -16.16
C ASP A 233 -18.51 -18.22 -15.82
N ARG A 234 -19.05 -17.47 -16.78
CA ARG A 234 -19.37 -16.03 -16.62
C ARG A 234 -20.49 -15.76 -15.63
N SER A 235 -21.30 -16.76 -15.30
CA SER A 235 -22.28 -16.72 -14.22
C SER A 235 -21.64 -16.76 -12.82
N GLN A 236 -20.41 -17.28 -12.71
CA GLN A 236 -19.69 -17.41 -11.43
C GLN A 236 -18.62 -16.34 -11.26
N VAL A 237 -17.93 -15.97 -12.33
CA VAL A 237 -16.82 -15.01 -12.32
C VAL A 237 -16.98 -14.07 -13.52
N GLU A 238 -16.74 -12.77 -13.34
CA GLU A 238 -16.63 -11.80 -14.44
C GLU A 238 -15.39 -10.93 -14.28
N PHE A 239 -14.76 -10.55 -15.39
CA PHE A 239 -13.63 -9.61 -15.38
C PHE A 239 -14.08 -8.27 -15.97
N VAL A 240 -13.55 -7.18 -15.43
CA VAL A 240 -13.75 -5.84 -15.98
C VAL A 240 -12.39 -5.14 -15.99
N GLY A 241 -11.91 -4.79 -17.18
CA GLY A 241 -10.71 -3.97 -17.31
C GLY A 241 -11.04 -2.50 -17.11
N ILE A 242 -10.22 -1.81 -16.32
CA ILE A 242 -10.25 -0.37 -16.10
C ILE A 242 -8.98 0.19 -16.73
N VAL A 243 -9.12 0.72 -17.94
CA VAL A 243 -8.01 1.15 -18.79
C VAL A 243 -7.75 2.63 -18.61
N THR A 244 -6.61 2.97 -18.01
CA THR A 244 -6.24 4.35 -17.69
C THR A 244 -5.12 4.85 -18.61
N ASN A 245 -5.08 6.17 -18.84
CA ASN A 245 -4.01 6.84 -19.61
C ASN A 245 -3.72 6.21 -20.99
N ASP A 246 -4.77 5.75 -21.70
CA ASP A 246 -4.64 5.11 -23.00
C ASP A 246 -5.43 5.85 -24.09
N THR A 247 -5.11 5.60 -25.35
CA THR A 247 -5.94 6.12 -26.46
C THR A 247 -6.91 5.05 -26.95
N PRO A 248 -8.13 5.42 -27.40
CA PRO A 248 -9.10 4.47 -27.94
C PRO A 248 -8.53 3.57 -29.03
N GLU A 249 -7.69 4.11 -29.91
CA GLU A 249 -7.12 3.39 -31.05
C GLU A 249 -6.15 2.29 -30.58
N LYS A 250 -5.26 2.63 -29.65
CA LYS A 250 -4.30 1.69 -29.07
C LYS A 250 -5.00 0.59 -28.29
N LEU A 251 -5.98 0.98 -27.48
CA LEU A 251 -6.78 0.03 -26.72
C LEU A 251 -7.49 -0.94 -27.68
N ARG A 252 -8.24 -0.44 -28.67
CA ARG A 252 -8.93 -1.29 -29.65
C ARG A 252 -7.98 -2.23 -30.36
N GLN A 253 -6.87 -1.72 -30.88
CA GLN A 253 -5.86 -2.51 -31.57
C GLN A 253 -5.35 -3.66 -30.67
N TYR A 254 -5.05 -3.37 -29.42
CA TYR A 254 -4.55 -4.37 -28.48
C TYR A 254 -5.63 -5.42 -28.13
N LEU A 255 -6.87 -4.99 -27.89
CA LEU A 255 -7.98 -5.91 -27.61
C LEU A 255 -8.23 -6.87 -28.78
N ASP A 256 -8.17 -6.38 -30.02
CA ASP A 256 -8.34 -7.20 -31.23
C ASP A 256 -7.17 -8.18 -31.42
N GLN A 257 -5.93 -7.71 -31.24
CA GLN A 257 -4.72 -8.53 -31.36
C GLN A 257 -4.68 -9.65 -30.30
N GLU A 258 -4.97 -9.30 -29.05
CA GLU A 258 -4.95 -10.23 -27.94
C GLU A 258 -6.26 -10.99 -27.76
N LYS A 259 -7.29 -10.70 -28.56
CA LYS A 259 -8.62 -11.32 -28.48
C LYS A 259 -9.20 -11.24 -27.07
N ILE A 260 -9.11 -10.07 -26.44
CA ILE A 260 -9.64 -9.83 -25.10
C ILE A 260 -11.13 -9.54 -25.22
N THR A 261 -11.96 -10.38 -24.58
CA THR A 261 -13.42 -10.36 -24.76
C THR A 261 -14.20 -9.87 -23.55
N TRP A 262 -13.54 -9.66 -22.41
CA TRP A 262 -14.22 -9.14 -21.22
C TRP A 262 -14.38 -7.62 -21.28
N PRO A 263 -15.43 -7.06 -20.65
CA PRO A 263 -15.72 -5.64 -20.64
C PRO A 263 -14.49 -4.77 -20.31
N GLN A 264 -14.28 -3.72 -21.10
CA GLN A 264 -13.28 -2.69 -20.81
C GLN A 264 -13.97 -1.35 -20.57
N LEU A 265 -13.56 -0.66 -19.52
CA LEU A 265 -13.89 0.73 -19.26
C LEU A 265 -12.66 1.57 -19.59
N HIS A 266 -12.85 2.73 -20.22
CA HIS A 266 -11.77 3.59 -20.72
C HIS A 266 -12.13 5.06 -20.47
N SER A 267 -11.21 5.99 -20.77
CA SER A 267 -11.41 7.45 -20.71
C SER A 267 -11.58 8.01 -19.29
N ASP A 268 -12.13 9.22 -19.19
CA ASP A 268 -12.40 9.96 -17.95
C ASP A 268 -13.15 9.11 -16.91
N GLU A 269 -14.02 8.19 -17.33
CA GLU A 269 -14.69 7.25 -16.42
C GLU A 269 -13.71 6.29 -15.77
N ALA A 270 -12.78 5.71 -16.53
CA ALA A 270 -11.78 4.79 -16.00
C ALA A 270 -10.83 5.50 -15.01
N ASP A 271 -10.43 6.74 -15.31
CA ASP A 271 -9.56 7.52 -14.42
C ASP A 271 -10.28 7.88 -13.11
N LYS A 272 -11.56 8.27 -13.16
CA LYS A 272 -12.39 8.49 -11.96
C LYS A 272 -12.57 7.21 -11.13
N ILE A 273 -12.73 6.06 -11.79
CA ILE A 273 -12.81 4.77 -11.11
C ILE A 273 -11.46 4.44 -10.45
N ALA A 274 -10.34 4.62 -11.14
CA ALA A 274 -9.00 4.41 -10.58
C ALA A 274 -8.74 5.31 -9.36
N GLU A 275 -9.15 6.58 -9.41
CA GLU A 275 -9.09 7.50 -8.27
C GLU A 275 -9.95 7.03 -7.10
N ALA A 276 -11.22 6.67 -7.34
CA ALA A 276 -12.13 6.18 -6.31
C ALA A 276 -11.63 4.90 -5.63
N TYR A 277 -10.91 4.05 -6.36
CA TYR A 277 -10.27 2.83 -5.87
C TYR A 277 -8.85 3.07 -5.31
N GLN A 278 -8.39 4.31 -5.30
CA GLN A 278 -7.05 4.72 -4.83
C GLN A 278 -5.90 3.97 -5.52
N VAL A 279 -6.05 3.71 -6.82
CA VAL A 279 -5.05 3.01 -7.62
C VAL A 279 -3.92 3.99 -7.98
N ASN A 280 -2.72 3.69 -7.49
CA ASN A 280 -1.52 4.53 -7.67
C ASN A 280 -0.35 3.78 -8.34
N SER A 281 -0.56 2.52 -8.71
CA SER A 281 0.43 1.68 -9.37
C SER A 281 -0.28 0.64 -10.24
N TYR A 282 0.38 0.25 -11.33
CA TYR A 282 -0.15 -0.68 -12.33
C TYR A 282 0.84 -1.84 -12.53
N PRO A 283 0.36 -3.09 -12.68
CA PRO A 283 -1.03 -3.51 -12.60
C PRO A 283 -1.58 -3.49 -11.17
N THR A 284 -2.90 -3.26 -11.05
CA THR A 284 -3.63 -3.47 -9.78
C THR A 284 -4.88 -4.27 -10.06
N THR A 285 -5.12 -5.33 -9.29
CA THR A 285 -6.34 -6.13 -9.36
C THR A 285 -7.13 -6.01 -8.06
N VAL A 286 -8.46 -5.98 -8.17
CA VAL A 286 -9.39 -6.00 -7.03
C VAL A 286 -10.43 -7.08 -7.28
N LEU A 287 -10.43 -8.12 -6.43
CA LEU A 287 -11.40 -9.21 -6.50
C LEU A 287 -12.55 -8.94 -5.54
N LEU A 288 -13.77 -8.98 -6.06
CA LEU A 288 -15.01 -8.76 -5.35
C LEU A 288 -15.80 -10.07 -5.22
N ASP A 289 -16.51 -10.24 -4.11
CA ASP A 289 -17.48 -11.33 -3.94
C ASP A 289 -18.83 -11.00 -4.61
N PRO A 290 -19.77 -11.97 -4.67
CA PRO A 290 -21.12 -11.75 -5.22
C PRO A 290 -21.94 -10.64 -4.58
N GLN A 291 -21.60 -10.21 -3.36
CA GLN A 291 -22.23 -9.08 -2.67
C GLN A 291 -21.55 -7.76 -3.03
N GLY A 292 -20.44 -7.80 -3.75
CA GLY A 292 -19.61 -6.66 -4.13
C GLY A 292 -18.65 -6.20 -3.04
N LYS A 293 -18.34 -7.06 -2.07
CA LYS A 293 -17.34 -6.77 -1.06
C LYS A 293 -15.96 -7.18 -1.56
N VAL A 294 -14.94 -6.43 -1.18
CA VAL A 294 -13.57 -6.74 -1.56
C VAL A 294 -13.08 -7.98 -0.83
N VAL A 295 -12.60 -8.96 -1.59
CA VAL A 295 -12.03 -10.20 -1.06
C VAL A 295 -10.52 -10.08 -0.96
N LEU A 296 -9.88 -9.62 -2.04
CA LEU A 296 -8.43 -9.54 -2.18
C LEU A 296 -8.05 -8.43 -3.17
N THR A 297 -6.85 -7.87 -3.00
CA THR A 297 -6.25 -6.91 -3.92
C THR A 297 -4.83 -7.33 -4.29
N HIS A 298 -4.34 -6.86 -5.44
CA HIS A 298 -3.02 -7.17 -5.99
C HIS A 298 -2.77 -8.69 -6.09
N ILE A 299 -3.75 -9.41 -6.66
CA ILE A 299 -3.60 -10.80 -7.04
C ILE A 299 -2.85 -10.83 -8.37
N SER A 300 -1.68 -11.48 -8.40
CA SER A 300 -0.99 -11.79 -9.65
C SER A 300 -1.83 -12.75 -10.49
N GLY A 301 -1.85 -12.57 -11.81
CA GLY A 301 -2.56 -13.44 -12.75
C GLY A 301 -2.17 -14.91 -12.64
N GLN A 302 -0.94 -15.23 -12.26
CA GLN A 302 -0.50 -16.62 -12.04
C GLN A 302 -1.26 -17.32 -10.88
N ASN A 303 -1.55 -16.58 -9.81
CA ASN A 303 -2.23 -17.11 -8.62
C ASN A 303 -3.77 -17.01 -8.73
N LEU A 304 -4.26 -16.21 -9.67
CA LEU A 304 -5.69 -15.91 -9.81
C LEU A 304 -6.55 -17.18 -10.03
N PRO A 305 -6.19 -18.14 -10.91
CA PRO A 305 -6.98 -19.36 -11.08
C PRO A 305 -7.16 -20.16 -9.77
N GLN A 306 -6.09 -20.31 -8.99
CA GLN A 306 -6.13 -21.05 -7.74
C GLN A 306 -7.02 -20.34 -6.70
N VAL A 307 -6.91 -19.01 -6.60
CA VAL A 307 -7.74 -18.20 -5.71
C VAL A 307 -9.22 -18.32 -6.10
N LEU A 308 -9.54 -18.16 -7.39
CA LEU A 308 -10.91 -18.26 -7.87
C LEU A 308 -11.48 -19.65 -7.64
N TYR A 309 -10.72 -20.71 -7.92
CA TYR A 309 -11.15 -22.10 -7.68
C TYR A 309 -11.51 -22.35 -6.22
N GLN A 310 -10.68 -21.89 -5.28
CA GLN A 310 -10.93 -22.03 -3.84
C GLN A 310 -12.23 -21.31 -3.43
N LEU A 311 -12.45 -20.11 -3.96
CA LEU A 311 -13.63 -19.31 -3.62
C LEU A 311 -14.92 -19.87 -4.23
N THR A 312 -14.89 -20.30 -5.50
CA THR A 312 -16.09 -20.80 -6.18
C THR A 312 -16.51 -22.19 -5.71
N LYS A 313 -15.57 -23.08 -5.34
CA LYS A 313 -15.92 -24.39 -4.76
C LYS A 313 -16.45 -24.34 -3.34
N SER A 314 -16.03 -23.36 -2.54
CA SER A 314 -16.49 -23.24 -1.14
C SER A 314 -18.00 -22.96 -0.97
N LYS A 315 -18.71 -22.73 -2.08
CA LYS A 315 -20.16 -22.45 -2.13
C LYS A 315 -21.02 -23.64 -2.58
N ASN A 316 -20.42 -24.77 -2.95
CA ASN A 316 -21.10 -26.03 -3.22
C ASN A 316 -20.84 -27.04 -2.09
#